data_AF-A0A5C5ZNL7-F1
#
_entry.id   AF-A0A5C5ZNL7-F1
#
_cell.length_a   1.000
_cell.length_b   1.000
_cell.length_c   1.000
_cell.angle_alpha   90.00
_cell.angle_beta   90.00
_cell.angle_gamma   90.00
#
_symmetry.space_group_name_H-M   'P 1'
#
loop_
_entity.id
_entity.type
_entity.pdbx_description
1 polymer ?
#
loop_
_entity_poly.entity_id
_entity_poly.type
_entity_poly.pdbx_seq_one_letter_code
_entity_poly.pdbx_strand_id
1 'polypeptide(L)'
;MTPTPVPTPRKAAGILIAAALVFVGWTASATAVEFNTPPDSIDALVQTTSSEGDHYVVGDGVTVNVNGNTSDLPFLVTSGGAVNLTPSLSPDHFAEGAYAVSEGGAVGVSSGTLFDYAGRSGSRLSVDGGTVVYASAQGGSEVEINDGTIYTLSVFEGHVTMSGGKLLDLILGGVSDVEPSVFDVLGGDLGESITWIGSLSTMNLRGGAHDYSTLWLVVDGVLNLYGTDFVVDGSPISLAAGEQIVVPDRNVTYAGVLEDGSPFDFYLADESDGGIGGIRVPNGGVVRLIGAIPEPSALALIVLAHAAIAGLGRRVAIVRE
;
A
#
# COMPACT_ATOMS: atom_id res chain seq x y z
N MET A 1 13.02 41.10 -20.77
CA MET A 1 12.50 39.81 -20.29
C MET A 1 13.35 39.40 -19.10
N THR A 2 12.82 39.50 -17.89
CA THR A 2 13.50 39.05 -16.67
C THR A 2 13.31 37.54 -16.53
N PRO A 3 14.38 36.75 -16.28
CA PRO A 3 14.24 35.31 -16.15
C PRO A 3 13.49 34.96 -14.86
N THR A 4 12.46 34.13 -14.98
CA THR A 4 11.74 33.54 -13.85
C THR A 4 12.69 32.59 -13.10
N PRO A 5 12.83 32.70 -11.76
CA PRO A 5 13.68 31.80 -11.00
C PRO A 5 13.09 30.39 -11.01
N VAL A 6 13.94 29.40 -11.31
CA VAL A 6 13.61 27.98 -11.25
C VAL A 6 13.65 27.55 -9.78
N PRO A 7 12.59 26.92 -9.23
CA PRO A 7 12.61 26.44 -7.86
C PRO A 7 13.63 25.31 -7.71
N THR A 8 14.48 25.41 -6.70
CA THR A 8 15.48 24.40 -6.38
C THR A 8 14.81 23.23 -5.65
N PRO A 9 15.02 21.97 -6.05
CA PRO A 9 14.45 20.82 -5.34
C PRO A 9 15.04 20.75 -3.92
N ARG A 10 14.16 20.68 -2.92
CA ARG A 10 14.57 20.38 -1.54
C ARG A 10 15.00 18.92 -1.48
N LYS A 11 16.24 18.68 -1.07
CA LYS A 11 16.75 17.32 -0.78
C LYS A 11 16.01 16.78 0.44
N ALA A 12 15.41 15.59 0.31
CA ALA A 12 15.00 14.78 1.45
C ALA A 12 16.26 14.39 2.23
N ALA A 13 16.51 15.05 3.35
CA ALA A 13 17.52 14.64 4.31
C ALA A 13 16.82 13.74 5.33
N GLY A 14 17.18 12.45 5.37
CA GLY A 14 16.81 11.59 6.48
C GLY A 14 17.45 12.11 7.75
N ILE A 15 16.65 12.71 8.63
CA ILE A 15 17.10 13.21 9.93
C ILE A 15 16.68 12.21 11.00
N LEU A 16 17.67 11.70 11.73
CA LEU A 16 17.50 10.88 12.92
C LEU A 16 17.07 11.79 14.07
N ILE A 17 15.86 11.63 14.59
CA ILE A 17 15.30 12.44 15.67
C ILE A 17 15.29 11.61 16.95
N ALA A 18 15.99 12.08 17.99
CA ALA A 18 15.85 11.59 19.35
C ALA A 18 14.96 12.58 20.11
N ALA A 19 13.67 12.28 20.22
CA ALA A 19 12.75 13.05 21.06
C ALA A 19 12.91 12.64 22.53
N ALA A 20 13.25 13.58 23.40
CA ALA A 20 13.21 13.37 24.85
C ALA A 20 11.75 13.52 25.33
N LEU A 21 11.01 12.41 25.41
CA LEU A 21 9.65 12.40 25.96
C LEU A 21 9.68 12.48 27.49
N VAL A 22 9.01 13.47 28.06
CA VAL A 22 8.68 13.50 29.50
C VAL A 22 7.35 12.77 29.68
N PHE A 23 7.40 11.50 30.09
CA PHE A 23 6.22 10.73 30.48
C PHE A 23 5.75 11.17 31.87
N VAL A 24 4.63 11.88 31.94
CA VAL A 24 3.86 12.02 33.18
C VAL A 24 2.94 10.80 33.27
N GLY A 25 3.18 9.92 34.25
CA GLY A 25 2.50 8.64 34.39
C GLY A 25 0.98 8.77 34.45
N TRP A 26 0.31 8.36 33.37
CA TRP A 26 -1.13 8.21 33.27
C TRP A 26 -1.47 6.73 33.15
N THR A 27 -2.34 6.22 34.02
CA THR A 27 -2.95 4.89 33.87
C THR A 27 -4.20 5.06 33.01
N ALA A 28 -4.13 4.76 31.72
CA ALA A 28 -5.22 5.01 30.78
C ALA A 28 -6.30 3.92 30.82
N SER A 29 -7.54 4.31 31.08
CA SER A 29 -8.72 3.63 30.55
C SER A 29 -8.91 4.06 29.10
N ALA A 30 -9.30 3.14 28.21
CA ALA A 30 -9.55 3.45 26.80
C ALA A 30 -10.46 4.69 26.66
N THR A 31 -9.95 5.75 26.04
CA THR A 31 -10.64 7.03 25.92
C THR A 31 -10.74 7.39 24.45
N ALA A 32 -11.97 7.40 23.93
CA ALA A 32 -12.25 7.90 22.59
C ALA A 32 -12.54 9.41 22.67
N VAL A 33 -11.87 10.19 21.81
CA VAL A 33 -12.09 11.62 21.65
C VAL A 33 -12.60 11.87 20.23
N GLU A 34 -13.74 12.54 20.11
CA GLU A 34 -14.38 12.83 18.83
C GLU A 34 -14.39 14.34 18.58
N PHE A 35 -13.89 14.76 17.41
CA PHE A 35 -13.89 16.16 16.97
C PHE A 35 -14.77 16.31 15.73
N ASN A 36 -15.80 17.15 15.80
CA ASN A 36 -16.76 17.38 14.72
C ASN A 36 -16.55 18.71 13.96
N THR A 37 -15.59 19.53 14.39
CA THR A 37 -15.13 20.76 13.75
C THR A 37 -13.64 20.93 14.05
N PRO A 38 -12.83 21.57 13.18
CA PRO A 38 -11.44 21.90 13.51
C PRO A 38 -11.41 22.66 14.85
N PRO A 39 -10.75 22.11 15.88
CA PRO A 39 -10.74 22.72 17.19
C PRO A 39 -9.74 23.88 17.17
N ASP A 40 -10.22 25.11 17.41
CA ASP A 40 -9.35 26.27 17.65
C ASP A 40 -8.49 26.11 18.93
N SER A 41 -8.77 25.09 19.76
CA SER A 41 -7.96 24.66 20.90
C SER A 41 -8.35 23.24 21.36
N ILE A 42 -7.40 22.29 21.43
CA ILE A 42 -7.64 20.95 22.00
C ILE A 42 -7.07 20.88 23.42
N ASP A 43 -7.91 21.03 24.44
CA ASP A 43 -7.49 20.91 25.85
C ASP A 43 -7.25 19.44 26.30
N ALA A 44 -7.68 18.45 25.51
CA ALA A 44 -7.61 17.03 25.86
C ALA A 44 -6.38 16.29 25.30
N LEU A 45 -5.61 16.93 24.40
CA LEU A 45 -4.40 16.35 23.81
C LEU A 45 -3.20 17.13 24.34
N VAL A 46 -2.12 16.41 24.66
CA VAL A 46 -0.86 17.05 25.02
C VAL A 46 -0.27 17.62 23.74
N GLN A 47 -0.34 18.94 23.59
CA GLN A 47 0.42 19.65 22.58
C GLN A 47 1.89 19.64 23.00
N THR A 48 2.75 19.04 22.17
CA THR A 48 4.19 19.08 22.37
C THR A 48 4.83 19.88 21.27
N THR A 49 5.65 20.87 21.63
CA THR A 49 6.44 21.63 20.68
C THR A 49 7.71 20.84 20.36
N SER A 50 7.86 20.42 19.11
CA SER A 50 9.09 19.83 18.57
C SER A 50 9.87 20.87 17.76
N SER A 51 11.08 20.53 17.30
CA SER A 51 11.81 21.37 16.33
C SER A 51 11.12 21.48 14.97
N GLU A 52 10.09 20.66 14.72
CA GLU A 52 9.35 20.56 13.46
C GLU A 52 7.96 21.22 13.54
N GLY A 53 7.51 21.62 14.73
CA GLY A 53 6.21 22.26 14.95
C GLY A 53 5.52 21.78 16.22
N ASP A 54 4.34 22.30 16.49
CA ASP A 54 3.48 21.77 17.56
C ASP A 54 2.76 20.52 17.07
N HIS A 55 2.93 19.39 17.76
CA HIS A 55 2.24 18.13 17.46
C HIS A 55 1.21 17.79 18.55
N TYR A 56 0.11 17.15 18.15
CA TYR A 56 -0.81 16.50 19.06
C TYR A 56 -0.37 15.06 19.30
N VAL A 57 0.01 14.74 20.54
CA VAL A 57 0.45 13.39 20.90
C VAL A 57 -0.75 12.51 21.23
N VAL A 58 -0.87 11.38 20.52
CA VAL A 58 -1.88 10.35 20.76
C VAL A 58 -1.21 9.13 21.36
N GLY A 59 -1.44 8.93 22.66
CA GLY A 59 -0.84 7.89 23.48
C GLY A 59 -1.62 6.58 23.54
N ASP A 60 -1.08 5.61 24.28
CA ASP A 60 -1.69 4.29 24.51
C ASP A 60 -3.14 4.39 25.02
N GLY A 61 -4.03 3.63 24.38
CA GLY A 61 -5.45 3.56 24.71
C GLY A 61 -6.28 4.79 24.28
N VAL A 62 -5.67 5.75 23.58
CA VAL A 62 -6.36 6.94 23.06
C VAL A 62 -6.70 6.76 21.59
N THR A 63 -7.96 7.01 21.23
CA THR A 63 -8.39 7.11 19.84
C THR A 63 -8.91 8.51 19.56
N VAL A 64 -8.34 9.17 18.56
CA VAL A 64 -8.79 10.47 18.08
C VAL A 64 -9.52 10.28 16.76
N ASN A 65 -10.80 10.68 16.71
CA ASN A 65 -11.57 10.72 15.47
C ASN A 65 -11.68 12.18 15.02
N VAL A 66 -11.18 12.47 13.82
CA VAL A 66 -11.22 13.82 13.24
C VAL A 66 -12.21 13.85 12.09
N ASN A 67 -13.36 14.48 12.33
CA ASN A 67 -14.40 14.70 11.33
C ASN A 67 -14.36 16.16 10.84
N GLY A 68 -14.36 16.37 9.52
CA GLY A 68 -14.37 17.73 8.92
C GLY A 68 -13.00 18.24 8.48
N ASN A 69 -12.88 19.52 8.14
CA ASN A 69 -11.65 20.05 7.55
C ASN A 69 -10.51 20.12 8.59
N THR A 70 -9.34 19.56 8.27
CA THR A 70 -8.23 19.34 9.23
C THR A 70 -6.99 20.13 8.88
N SER A 71 -7.13 21.27 8.18
CA SER A 71 -5.99 22.07 7.73
C SER A 71 -4.99 22.26 8.87
N ASP A 72 -3.81 21.65 8.71
CA ASP A 72 -2.63 21.77 9.57
C ASP A 72 -2.67 21.13 10.97
N LEU A 73 -3.30 19.97 11.15
CA LEU A 73 -3.17 19.19 12.40
C LEU A 73 -2.10 18.09 12.28
N PRO A 74 -0.88 18.28 12.81
CA PRO A 74 0.11 17.22 12.91
C PRO A 74 -0.12 16.34 14.15
N PHE A 75 -0.26 15.03 13.94
CA PHE A 75 -0.39 14.02 14.99
C PHE A 75 0.92 13.25 15.16
N LEU A 76 1.32 13.03 16.40
CA LEU A 76 2.32 12.03 16.77
C LEU A 76 1.61 10.87 17.47
N VAL A 77 1.45 9.75 16.76
CA VAL A 77 0.70 8.58 17.23
C VAL A 77 1.68 7.52 17.74
N THR A 78 1.79 7.41 19.04
CA THR A 78 2.68 6.43 19.69
C THR A 78 1.99 5.08 19.85
N SER A 79 2.75 4.06 20.27
CA SER A 79 2.23 2.71 20.46
C SER A 79 0.97 2.66 21.33
N GLY A 80 -0.05 1.95 20.82
CA GLY A 80 -1.36 1.83 21.44
C GLY A 80 -2.33 3.00 21.17
N GLY A 81 -1.86 4.08 20.56
CA GLY A 81 -2.69 5.20 20.09
C GLY A 81 -3.25 5.00 18.69
N ALA A 82 -4.37 5.65 18.38
CA ALA A 82 -4.99 5.62 17.06
C ALA A 82 -5.55 6.98 16.62
N VAL A 83 -5.39 7.33 15.35
CA VAL A 83 -6.04 8.49 14.72
C VAL A 83 -6.86 8.02 13.51
N ASN A 84 -8.15 8.35 13.50
CA ASN A 84 -9.05 8.11 12.37
C ASN A 84 -9.38 9.45 11.71
N LEU A 85 -9.04 9.59 10.43
CA LEU A 85 -9.32 10.79 9.65
C LEU A 85 -10.55 10.55 8.77
N THR A 86 -11.58 11.37 8.96
CA THR A 86 -12.75 11.45 8.09
C THR A 86 -13.02 12.91 7.66
N PRO A 87 -12.10 13.56 6.92
CA PRO A 87 -12.27 14.95 6.53
C PRO A 87 -13.37 15.12 5.47
N SER A 88 -13.98 16.31 5.49
CA SER A 88 -14.91 16.72 4.44
C SER A 88 -14.15 16.98 3.14
N LEU A 89 -14.60 16.34 2.05
CA LEU A 89 -14.03 16.38 0.71
C LEU A 89 -14.03 17.82 0.15
N SER A 90 -12.96 18.58 0.36
CA SER A 90 -12.62 19.70 -0.53
C SER A 90 -11.43 19.26 -1.38
N PRO A 91 -11.65 18.90 -2.67
CA PRO A 91 -10.59 18.39 -3.54
C PRO A 91 -9.49 19.41 -3.89
N ASP A 92 -9.66 20.68 -3.50
CA ASP A 92 -8.77 21.78 -3.92
C ASP A 92 -7.59 22.04 -2.95
N HIS A 93 -7.49 21.31 -1.84
CA HIS A 93 -6.51 21.58 -0.78
C HIS A 93 -5.45 20.47 -0.65
N PHE A 94 -4.74 20.18 -1.75
CA PHE A 94 -3.55 19.32 -1.67
C PHE A 94 -2.43 19.91 -0.79
N ALA A 95 -2.46 21.20 -0.46
CA ALA A 95 -1.42 21.85 0.34
C ALA A 95 -1.69 21.88 1.85
N GLU A 96 -2.88 21.48 2.31
CA GLU A 96 -3.37 21.66 3.69
C GLU A 96 -3.96 20.35 4.26
N GLY A 97 -3.30 19.22 4.03
CA GLY A 97 -3.71 17.94 4.63
C GLY A 97 -3.14 17.73 6.04
N ALA A 98 -3.67 16.74 6.75
CA ALA A 98 -3.11 16.33 8.04
C ALA A 98 -1.71 15.72 7.86
N TYR A 99 -0.92 15.74 8.94
CA TYR A 99 0.39 15.08 9.01
C TYR A 99 0.33 14.06 10.14
N ALA A 100 0.81 12.85 9.91
CA ALA A 100 0.85 11.83 10.95
C ALA A 100 2.21 11.14 11.00
N VAL A 101 2.88 11.24 12.15
CA VAL A 101 4.04 10.41 12.46
C VAL A 101 3.56 9.32 13.40
N SER A 102 3.81 8.05 13.07
CA SER A 102 3.44 6.93 13.93
C SER A 102 4.64 6.09 14.34
N GLU A 103 4.80 5.89 15.64
CA GLU A 103 5.83 5.04 16.24
C GLU A 103 5.15 3.88 16.96
N GLY A 104 4.85 2.80 16.22
CA GLY A 104 4.11 1.62 16.70
C GLY A 104 2.60 1.85 16.93
N GLY A 105 2.06 3.00 16.54
CA GLY A 105 0.63 3.32 16.61
C GLY A 105 -0.12 3.00 15.31
N ALA A 106 -1.39 3.42 15.22
CA ALA A 106 -2.22 3.20 14.04
C ALA A 106 -2.84 4.50 13.49
N VAL A 107 -2.87 4.65 12.18
CA VAL A 107 -3.54 5.75 11.47
C VAL A 107 -4.50 5.16 10.44
N GLY A 108 -5.76 5.59 10.47
CA GLY A 108 -6.79 5.19 9.52
C GLY A 108 -7.26 6.37 8.67
N VAL A 109 -7.35 6.18 7.36
CA VAL A 109 -7.88 7.14 6.40
C VAL A 109 -9.07 6.51 5.67
N SER A 110 -10.28 7.00 5.93
CA SER A 110 -11.49 6.51 5.26
C SER A 110 -12.09 7.55 4.30
N SER A 111 -11.68 8.82 4.40
CA SER A 111 -12.03 9.90 3.47
C SER A 111 -11.01 11.04 3.54
N GLY A 112 -11.21 12.10 2.76
CA GLY A 112 -10.39 13.33 2.79
C GLY A 112 -8.94 13.14 2.37
N THR A 113 -8.03 13.99 2.87
CA THR A 113 -6.62 13.99 2.46
C THR A 113 -5.67 13.94 3.66
N LEU A 114 -4.84 12.90 3.74
CA LEU A 114 -3.64 12.85 4.58
C LEU A 114 -2.45 13.29 3.71
N PHE A 115 -1.78 14.38 4.07
CA PHE A 115 -0.71 14.91 3.23
C PHE A 115 0.57 14.10 3.39
N ASP A 116 0.95 13.80 4.62
CA ASP A 116 2.19 13.07 4.92
C ASP A 116 1.96 12.07 6.05
N TYR A 117 2.41 10.84 5.82
CA TYR A 117 2.46 9.76 6.79
C TYR A 117 3.91 9.27 6.93
N ALA A 118 4.43 9.26 8.14
CA ALA A 118 5.73 8.67 8.46
C ALA A 118 5.57 7.60 9.54
N GLY A 119 5.47 6.35 9.11
CA GLY A 119 5.36 5.17 9.95
C GLY A 119 6.72 4.56 10.29
N ARG A 120 6.95 4.25 11.57
CA ARG A 120 8.16 3.61 12.10
C ARG A 120 7.82 2.56 13.16
N SER A 121 8.72 1.61 13.37
CA SER A 121 8.72 0.69 14.51
C SER A 121 7.40 -0.06 14.69
N GLY A 122 6.93 -0.75 13.65
CA GLY A 122 5.69 -1.53 13.69
C GLY A 122 4.41 -0.69 13.66
N SER A 123 4.47 0.53 13.09
CA SER A 123 3.27 1.36 12.90
C SER A 123 2.33 0.79 11.84
N ARG A 124 1.07 1.21 11.85
CA ARG A 124 0.04 0.75 10.92
C ARG A 124 -0.66 1.91 10.22
N LEU A 125 -0.75 1.86 8.90
CA LEU A 125 -1.60 2.75 8.10
C LEU A 125 -2.69 1.93 7.41
N SER A 126 -3.97 2.25 7.63
CA SER A 126 -5.09 1.73 6.83
C SER A 126 -5.67 2.81 5.93
N VAL A 127 -5.85 2.51 4.65
CA VAL A 127 -6.51 3.38 3.67
C VAL A 127 -7.72 2.65 3.12
N ASP A 128 -8.89 3.03 3.65
CA ASP A 128 -10.21 2.49 3.30
C ASP A 128 -11.01 3.47 2.43
N GLY A 129 -10.36 4.55 1.99
CA GLY A 129 -10.91 5.63 1.17
C GLY A 129 -10.03 6.87 1.24
N GLY A 130 -10.49 7.98 0.65
CA GLY A 130 -9.76 9.25 0.66
C GLY A 130 -8.44 9.22 -0.14
N THR A 131 -7.55 10.14 0.21
CA THR A 131 -6.28 10.39 -0.48
C THR A 131 -5.14 10.47 0.53
N VAL A 132 -4.03 9.78 0.25
CA VAL A 132 -2.75 9.97 0.94
C VAL A 132 -1.74 10.50 -0.08
N VAL A 133 -1.15 11.67 0.17
CA VAL A 133 -0.22 12.25 -0.81
C VAL A 133 1.16 11.59 -0.69
N TYR A 134 1.72 11.58 0.51
CA TYR A 134 2.99 10.92 0.81
C TYR A 134 2.80 9.96 1.97
N ALA A 135 3.27 8.72 1.79
CA ALA A 135 3.37 7.75 2.87
C ALA A 135 4.75 7.11 2.86
N SER A 136 5.36 7.01 4.05
CA SER A 136 6.54 6.19 4.27
C SER A 136 6.29 5.19 5.39
N ALA A 137 6.65 3.93 5.17
CA ALA A 137 6.52 2.86 6.16
C ALA A 137 7.90 2.21 6.38
N GLN A 138 8.36 2.20 7.63
CA GLN A 138 9.69 1.69 7.97
C GLN A 138 9.72 0.85 9.24
N GLY A 139 10.73 -0.02 9.37
CA GLY A 139 11.03 -0.78 10.59
C GLY A 139 9.85 -1.64 11.06
N GLY A 140 9.44 -2.61 10.25
CA GLY A 140 8.35 -3.54 10.49
C GLY A 140 6.94 -2.94 10.35
N SER A 141 6.80 -1.74 9.77
CA SER A 141 5.49 -1.08 9.64
C SER A 141 4.61 -1.75 8.58
N GLU A 142 3.30 -1.71 8.80
CA GLU A 142 2.27 -2.31 7.94
C GLU A 142 1.44 -1.20 7.25
N VAL A 143 1.16 -1.37 5.96
CA VAL A 143 0.23 -0.51 5.21
C VAL A 143 -0.82 -1.35 4.52
N GLU A 144 -2.09 -1.08 4.80
CA GLU A 144 -3.25 -1.74 4.19
C GLU A 144 -3.96 -0.74 3.27
N ILE A 145 -4.12 -1.09 2.00
CA ILE A 145 -4.79 -0.26 0.97
C ILE A 145 -6.01 -1.04 0.48
N ASN A 146 -7.15 -0.76 1.08
CA ASN A 146 -8.42 -1.41 0.74
C ASN A 146 -9.20 -0.60 -0.31
N ASP A 147 -9.12 0.73 -0.26
CA ASP A 147 -9.68 1.67 -1.23
C ASP A 147 -8.89 3.01 -1.20
N GLY A 148 -9.35 4.03 -1.92
CA GLY A 148 -8.76 5.37 -1.90
C GLY A 148 -7.59 5.53 -2.89
N THR A 149 -6.77 6.56 -2.68
CA THR A 149 -5.64 6.86 -3.56
C THR A 149 -4.40 7.22 -2.74
N ILE A 150 -3.28 6.54 -2.98
CA ILE A 150 -1.96 6.95 -2.50
C ILE A 150 -1.15 7.47 -3.69
N TYR A 151 -0.66 8.72 -3.60
CA TYR A 151 0.18 9.29 -4.66
C TYR A 151 1.58 8.72 -4.64
N THR A 152 2.25 8.74 -3.48
CA THR A 152 3.59 8.18 -3.32
C THR A 152 3.68 7.35 -2.05
N LEU A 153 4.11 6.11 -2.19
CA LEU A 153 4.39 5.19 -1.09
C LEU A 153 5.86 4.77 -1.10
N SER A 154 6.56 4.98 0.02
CA SER A 154 7.94 4.57 0.22
C SER A 154 8.08 3.59 1.38
N VAL A 155 8.41 2.34 1.08
CA VAL A 155 8.47 1.26 2.05
C VAL A 155 9.91 0.81 2.22
N PHE A 156 10.42 0.86 3.46
CA PHE A 156 11.75 0.41 3.82
C PHE A 156 11.72 -0.46 5.06
N GLU A 157 11.79 -1.78 4.90
CA GLU A 157 11.59 -2.76 5.97
C GLU A 157 10.14 -2.72 6.46
N GLY A 158 9.18 -3.06 5.58
CA GLY A 158 7.77 -3.02 5.91
C GLY A 158 6.93 -3.97 5.05
N HIS A 159 5.67 -4.12 5.44
CA HIS A 159 4.71 -4.95 4.71
C HIS A 159 3.56 -4.10 4.18
N VAL A 160 3.25 -4.26 2.90
CA VAL A 160 2.10 -3.59 2.28
C VAL A 160 1.17 -4.65 1.72
N THR A 161 -0.12 -4.49 1.98
CA THR A 161 -1.18 -5.27 1.35
C THR A 161 -2.13 -4.31 0.63
N MET A 162 -2.32 -4.49 -0.67
CA MET A 162 -3.26 -3.73 -1.48
C MET A 162 -4.32 -4.65 -2.06
N SER A 163 -5.57 -4.49 -1.63
CA SER A 163 -6.72 -5.24 -2.16
C SER A 163 -7.62 -4.40 -3.06
N GLY A 164 -7.44 -3.09 -3.07
CA GLY A 164 -8.21 -2.15 -3.88
C GLY A 164 -7.53 -0.77 -3.95
N GLY A 165 -8.31 0.26 -4.32
CA GLY A 165 -7.81 1.63 -4.43
C GLY A 165 -6.82 1.84 -5.59
N LYS A 166 -6.07 2.94 -5.51
CA LYS A 166 -5.08 3.35 -6.51
C LYS A 166 -3.77 3.74 -5.85
N LEU A 167 -2.64 3.26 -6.37
CA LEU A 167 -1.29 3.66 -5.94
C LEU A 167 -0.51 4.18 -7.15
N LEU A 168 -0.12 5.45 -7.15
CA LEU A 168 0.48 6.07 -8.35
C LEU A 168 2.00 5.86 -8.44
N ASP A 169 2.72 6.03 -7.33
CA ASP A 169 4.17 5.88 -7.25
C ASP A 169 4.58 5.02 -6.06
N LEU A 170 5.44 4.04 -6.32
CA LEU A 170 5.97 3.13 -5.32
C LEU A 170 7.49 3.12 -5.34
N ILE A 171 8.05 3.29 -4.15
CA ILE A 171 9.42 2.96 -3.82
C ILE A 171 9.41 1.85 -2.77
N LEU A 172 9.92 0.68 -3.14
CA LEU A 172 10.00 -0.50 -2.29
C LEU A 172 11.47 -0.90 -2.11
N GLY A 173 12.14 -0.39 -1.09
CA GLY A 173 13.55 -0.71 -0.82
C GLY A 173 13.72 -1.56 0.43
N GLY A 174 14.72 -2.44 0.47
CA GLY A 174 15.31 -2.90 1.73
C GLY A 174 16.59 -2.11 2.00
N VAL A 175 16.72 -1.52 3.19
CA VAL A 175 17.95 -0.78 3.57
C VAL A 175 18.85 -1.57 4.52
N SER A 176 18.39 -2.72 5.02
CA SER A 176 19.20 -3.61 5.86
C SER A 176 18.91 -5.08 5.60
N ASP A 177 19.84 -5.94 6.03
CA ASP A 177 19.69 -7.41 6.03
C ASP A 177 18.69 -7.92 7.07
N VAL A 178 18.04 -7.03 7.83
CA VAL A 178 17.26 -7.40 9.02
C VAL A 178 15.84 -7.79 8.64
N GLU A 179 15.15 -6.98 7.83
CA GLU A 179 13.76 -7.24 7.42
C GLU A 179 13.53 -6.88 5.95
N PRO A 180 13.10 -7.86 5.12
CA PRO A 180 12.77 -7.59 3.73
C PRO A 180 11.49 -6.74 3.65
N SER A 181 11.43 -5.87 2.64
CA SER A 181 10.17 -5.20 2.31
C SER A 181 9.29 -6.13 1.47
N VAL A 182 8.03 -6.29 1.85
CA VAL A 182 7.07 -7.13 1.12
C VAL A 182 5.90 -6.28 0.67
N PHE A 183 5.52 -6.40 -0.60
CA PHE A 183 4.31 -5.79 -1.13
C PHE A 183 3.43 -6.85 -1.80
N ASP A 184 2.30 -7.17 -1.16
CA ASP A 184 1.28 -8.05 -1.69
C ASP A 184 0.17 -7.23 -2.39
N VAL A 185 -0.04 -7.49 -3.68
CA VAL A 185 -1.06 -6.83 -4.48
C VAL A 185 -2.11 -7.86 -4.88
N LEU A 186 -3.25 -7.80 -4.20
CA LEU A 186 -4.41 -8.66 -4.42
C LEU A 186 -5.41 -8.04 -5.40
N GLY A 187 -5.38 -6.72 -5.57
CA GLY A 187 -6.31 -5.96 -6.41
C GLY A 187 -5.96 -4.46 -6.47
N GLY A 188 -6.82 -3.67 -7.11
CA GLY A 188 -6.66 -2.21 -7.25
C GLY A 188 -5.98 -1.77 -8.55
N ASP A 189 -5.61 -0.49 -8.62
CA ASP A 189 -4.94 0.15 -9.78
C ASP A 189 -3.52 0.58 -9.38
N LEU A 190 -2.50 -0.14 -9.86
CA LEU A 190 -1.12 0.34 -9.78
C LEU A 190 -0.85 1.26 -10.97
N GLY A 191 -0.65 2.53 -10.65
CA GLY A 191 -0.47 3.62 -11.59
C GLY A 191 0.87 3.61 -12.31
N GLU A 192 1.11 4.70 -13.02
CA GLU A 192 2.06 4.80 -14.12
C GLU A 192 3.55 4.71 -13.72
N SER A 193 3.89 4.77 -12.43
CA SER A 193 5.26 4.93 -11.94
C SER A 193 5.66 3.99 -10.79
N ILE A 194 5.87 2.70 -11.05
CA ILE A 194 6.47 1.82 -10.02
C ILE A 194 8.00 1.90 -10.10
N THR A 195 8.55 2.91 -9.44
CA THR A 195 9.90 3.37 -9.76
C THR A 195 11.02 2.53 -9.15
N TRP A 196 10.79 1.70 -8.11
CA TRP A 196 11.93 0.98 -7.53
C TRP A 196 11.58 -0.22 -6.63
N ILE A 197 11.98 -1.43 -7.02
CA ILE A 197 12.07 -2.59 -6.11
C ILE A 197 13.56 -2.83 -5.83
N GLY A 198 14.03 -2.39 -4.67
CA GLY A 198 15.42 -2.51 -4.23
C GLY A 198 15.82 -3.90 -3.74
N SER A 199 17.07 -4.02 -3.26
CA SER A 199 17.60 -5.25 -2.67
C SER A 199 16.75 -5.71 -1.48
N LEU A 200 16.57 -7.02 -1.36
CA LEU A 200 15.77 -7.65 -0.28
C LEU A 200 14.28 -7.26 -0.29
N SER A 201 13.77 -6.72 -1.39
CA SER A 201 12.35 -6.45 -1.56
C SER A 201 11.67 -7.56 -2.37
N THR A 202 10.44 -7.90 -1.98
CA THR A 202 9.57 -8.83 -2.73
C THR A 202 8.25 -8.15 -3.04
N MET A 203 7.86 -8.14 -4.32
CA MET A 203 6.51 -7.82 -4.76
C MET A 203 5.79 -9.10 -5.19
N ASN A 204 4.61 -9.35 -4.64
CA ASN A 204 3.73 -10.46 -5.00
C ASN A 204 2.49 -9.90 -5.70
N LEU A 205 2.39 -10.10 -7.01
CA LEU A 205 1.28 -9.64 -7.80
C LEU A 205 0.30 -10.79 -8.05
N ARG A 206 -0.90 -10.68 -7.48
CA ARG A 206 -1.99 -11.66 -7.58
C ARG A 206 -3.22 -11.09 -8.25
N GLY A 207 -3.33 -9.77 -8.37
CA GLY A 207 -4.46 -9.14 -9.04
C GLY A 207 -4.27 -7.66 -9.30
N GLY A 208 -5.33 -7.02 -9.79
CA GLY A 208 -5.41 -5.59 -10.08
C GLY A 208 -5.20 -5.22 -11.55
N ALA A 209 -5.50 -3.97 -11.87
CA ALA A 209 -5.14 -3.32 -13.13
C ALA A 209 -3.78 -2.63 -12.97
N HIS A 210 -2.96 -2.71 -14.00
CA HIS A 210 -1.57 -2.28 -13.92
C HIS A 210 -1.16 -1.56 -15.19
N ASP A 211 -0.58 -0.38 -15.03
CA ASP A 211 0.23 0.24 -16.07
C ASP A 211 1.71 -0.09 -15.81
N TYR A 212 2.22 -1.13 -16.46
CA TYR A 212 3.63 -1.55 -16.33
C TYR A 212 4.59 -0.70 -17.14
N SER A 213 4.20 0.51 -17.57
CA SER A 213 5.05 1.36 -18.40
C SER A 213 6.40 1.66 -17.76
N THR A 214 6.52 1.67 -16.43
CA THR A 214 7.78 1.99 -15.76
C THR A 214 8.08 1.19 -14.48
N LEU A 215 7.93 -0.15 -14.48
CA LEU A 215 8.39 -0.96 -13.34
C LEU A 215 9.91 -1.18 -13.37
N TRP A 216 10.63 -0.79 -12.31
CA TRP A 216 12.08 -0.98 -12.23
C TRP A 216 12.44 -1.94 -11.08
N LEU A 217 12.88 -3.14 -11.45
CA LEU A 217 13.33 -4.17 -10.52
C LEU A 217 14.85 -4.11 -10.37
N VAL A 218 15.34 -3.53 -9.27
CA VAL A 218 16.78 -3.40 -9.02
C VAL A 218 17.37 -4.71 -8.47
N VAL A 219 18.70 -4.78 -8.43
CA VAL A 219 19.50 -5.93 -7.99
C VAL A 219 18.91 -6.58 -6.73
N ASP A 220 18.74 -7.90 -6.77
CA ASP A 220 18.21 -8.76 -5.70
C ASP A 220 16.74 -8.54 -5.32
N GLY A 221 16.01 -7.67 -6.02
CA GLY A 221 14.56 -7.59 -5.91
C GLY A 221 13.88 -8.81 -6.53
N VAL A 222 12.75 -9.23 -5.96
CA VAL A 222 11.94 -10.34 -6.47
C VAL A 222 10.55 -9.86 -6.85
N LEU A 223 10.16 -10.08 -8.10
CA LEU A 223 8.77 -9.95 -8.56
C LEU A 223 8.18 -11.34 -8.76
N ASN A 224 7.13 -11.67 -8.00
CA ASN A 224 6.37 -12.90 -8.14
C ASN A 224 5.02 -12.59 -8.80
N LEU A 225 4.75 -13.24 -9.93
CA LEU A 225 3.49 -13.13 -10.67
C LEU A 225 2.69 -14.41 -10.46
N TYR A 226 1.55 -14.31 -9.77
CA TYR A 226 0.65 -15.42 -9.50
C TYR A 226 -0.49 -15.40 -10.51
N GLY A 227 -0.65 -16.48 -11.27
CA GLY A 227 -1.62 -16.47 -12.37
C GLY A 227 -1.72 -17.75 -13.18
N THR A 228 -2.45 -17.66 -14.29
CA THR A 228 -2.66 -18.71 -15.29
C THR A 228 -2.41 -18.17 -16.70
N ASP A 229 -2.41 -19.08 -17.68
CA ASP A 229 -2.34 -18.74 -19.11
C ASP A 229 -1.15 -17.84 -19.49
N PHE A 230 -0.02 -18.05 -18.82
CA PHE A 230 1.22 -17.34 -19.09
C PHE A 230 1.69 -17.56 -20.54
N VAL A 231 2.08 -16.48 -21.21
CA VAL A 231 2.66 -16.50 -22.55
C VAL A 231 3.92 -15.63 -22.59
N VAL A 232 4.88 -16.05 -23.41
CA VAL A 232 6.13 -15.31 -23.69
C VAL A 232 6.30 -15.21 -25.19
N ASP A 233 6.27 -13.99 -25.72
CA ASP A 233 6.25 -13.72 -27.16
C ASP A 233 5.20 -14.58 -27.89
N GLY A 234 4.03 -14.73 -27.28
CA GLY A 234 2.92 -15.54 -27.77
C GLY A 234 3.08 -17.06 -27.61
N SER A 235 4.20 -17.54 -27.07
CA SER A 235 4.41 -18.96 -26.77
C SER A 235 3.90 -19.30 -25.37
N PRO A 236 3.00 -20.29 -25.20
CA PRO A 236 2.41 -20.60 -23.90
C PRO A 236 3.40 -21.27 -22.94
N ILE A 237 3.31 -20.92 -21.67
CA ILE A 237 3.98 -21.56 -20.53
C ILE A 237 2.92 -22.24 -19.68
N SER A 238 3.02 -23.56 -19.54
CA SER A 238 2.13 -24.33 -18.68
C SER A 238 2.80 -24.58 -17.33
N LEU A 239 2.16 -24.10 -16.26
CA LEU A 239 2.57 -24.33 -14.88
C LEU A 239 1.45 -25.06 -14.14
N ALA A 240 1.80 -26.07 -13.35
CA ALA A 240 0.89 -26.63 -12.36
C ALA A 240 0.64 -25.62 -11.22
N ALA A 241 -0.43 -25.82 -10.46
CA ALA A 241 -0.70 -24.99 -9.28
C ALA A 241 0.45 -25.08 -8.26
N GLY A 242 0.97 -23.92 -7.85
CA GLY A 242 2.12 -23.78 -6.96
C GLY A 242 3.48 -24.05 -7.62
N GLU A 243 3.51 -24.49 -8.88
CA GLU A 243 4.76 -24.60 -9.63
C GLU A 243 5.30 -23.20 -9.92
N GLN A 244 6.61 -23.04 -9.76
CA GLN A 244 7.29 -21.77 -10.02
C GLN A 244 8.39 -21.97 -11.06
N ILE A 245 8.54 -20.98 -11.94
CA ILE A 245 9.71 -20.87 -12.82
C ILE A 245 10.31 -19.48 -12.67
N VAL A 246 11.64 -19.42 -12.71
CA VAL A 246 12.37 -18.17 -12.87
C VAL A 246 12.43 -17.84 -14.35
N VAL A 247 12.09 -16.62 -14.69
CA VAL A 247 12.09 -16.11 -16.06
C VAL A 247 13.52 -15.76 -16.49
N PRO A 248 14.15 -16.53 -17.40
CA PRO A 248 15.53 -16.26 -17.80
C PRO A 248 15.63 -15.24 -18.94
N ASP A 249 14.63 -15.23 -19.83
CA ASP A 249 14.67 -14.43 -21.06
C ASP A 249 14.44 -12.95 -20.75
N ARG A 250 15.07 -12.09 -21.55
CA ARG A 250 14.93 -10.62 -21.52
C ARG A 250 14.69 -10.14 -22.95
N ASN A 251 14.16 -8.93 -23.08
CA ASN A 251 13.69 -8.35 -24.33
C ASN A 251 12.56 -9.15 -24.97
N VAL A 252 11.61 -9.60 -24.14
CA VAL A 252 10.45 -10.40 -24.56
C VAL A 252 9.18 -9.86 -23.89
N THR A 253 8.04 -10.11 -24.51
CA THR A 253 6.72 -9.71 -23.99
C THR A 253 6.13 -10.84 -23.16
N TYR A 254 5.84 -10.56 -21.89
CA TYR A 254 5.12 -11.47 -21.00
C TYR A 254 3.67 -11.03 -20.89
N ALA A 255 2.76 -11.98 -21.06
CA ALA A 255 1.36 -11.76 -20.75
C ALA A 255 0.74 -12.97 -20.05
N GLY A 256 -0.45 -12.78 -19.50
CA GLY A 256 -1.19 -13.84 -18.84
C GLY A 256 -2.41 -13.29 -18.11
N VAL A 257 -2.93 -14.10 -17.20
CA VAL A 257 -4.06 -13.75 -16.33
C VAL A 257 -3.60 -13.93 -14.88
N LEU A 258 -3.77 -12.92 -14.04
CA LEU A 258 -3.43 -12.98 -12.62
C LEU A 258 -4.44 -13.84 -11.83
N GLU A 259 -4.14 -14.15 -10.58
CA GLU A 259 -4.98 -14.98 -9.69
C GLU A 259 -6.42 -14.44 -9.54
N ASP A 260 -6.62 -13.11 -9.55
CA ASP A 260 -7.94 -12.46 -9.51
C ASP A 260 -8.68 -12.44 -10.87
N GLY A 261 -8.07 -12.96 -11.92
CA GLY A 261 -8.61 -12.98 -13.28
C GLY A 261 -8.29 -11.74 -14.12
N SER A 262 -7.54 -10.77 -13.60
CA SER A 262 -7.14 -9.59 -14.37
C SER A 262 -6.06 -9.95 -15.42
N PRO A 263 -6.16 -9.42 -16.66
CA PRO A 263 -5.11 -9.63 -17.64
C PRO A 263 -3.89 -8.77 -17.31
N PHE A 264 -2.71 -9.27 -17.66
CA PHE A 264 -1.49 -8.47 -17.67
C PHE A 264 -0.72 -8.67 -18.97
N ASP A 265 0.00 -7.63 -19.38
CA ASP A 265 0.93 -7.66 -20.51
C ASP A 265 2.03 -6.62 -20.26
N PHE A 266 3.30 -7.04 -20.30
CA PHE A 266 4.42 -6.13 -20.20
C PHE A 266 5.64 -6.62 -20.99
N TYR A 267 6.41 -5.66 -21.49
CA TYR A 267 7.73 -5.93 -22.07
C TYR A 267 8.77 -6.03 -20.95
N LEU A 268 9.48 -7.16 -20.88
CA LEU A 268 10.58 -7.36 -19.94
C LEU A 268 11.89 -6.96 -20.61
N ALA A 269 12.34 -5.73 -20.38
CA ALA A 269 13.56 -5.19 -20.97
C ALA A 269 14.82 -5.64 -20.22
N ASP A 270 15.91 -5.81 -20.96
CA ASP A 270 17.25 -5.85 -20.37
C ASP A 270 17.73 -4.44 -19.95
N GLU A 271 18.85 -4.40 -19.22
CA GLU A 271 19.45 -3.15 -18.72
C GLU A 271 19.96 -2.24 -19.87
N SER A 272 20.31 -2.83 -21.01
CA SER A 272 20.98 -2.16 -22.12
C SER A 272 20.05 -1.45 -23.09
N ASP A 273 18.75 -1.81 -23.09
CA ASP A 273 17.81 -1.39 -24.11
C ASP A 273 17.47 0.11 -24.08
N GLY A 274 17.81 0.85 -23.00
CA GLY A 274 17.64 2.31 -22.90
C GLY A 274 16.20 2.83 -23.01
N GLY A 275 15.23 1.98 -23.36
CA GLY A 275 13.86 2.32 -23.75
C GLY A 275 12.94 2.66 -22.59
N ILE A 276 12.14 3.72 -22.75
CA ILE A 276 11.32 4.36 -21.70
C ILE A 276 9.99 3.57 -21.48
N GLY A 277 10.00 2.24 -21.56
CA GLY A 277 8.78 1.45 -21.47
C GLY A 277 9.01 0.01 -21.02
N GLY A 278 8.17 -0.48 -20.11
CA GLY A 278 8.12 -1.86 -19.66
C GLY A 278 8.79 -2.10 -18.29
N ILE A 279 8.89 -3.38 -17.94
CA ILE A 279 9.58 -3.84 -16.74
C ILE A 279 11.07 -3.93 -17.04
N ARG A 280 11.87 -3.11 -16.35
CA ARG A 280 13.33 -3.18 -16.42
C ARG A 280 13.86 -4.05 -15.29
N VAL A 281 14.66 -5.05 -15.66
CA VAL A 281 15.33 -5.95 -14.69
C VAL A 281 16.84 -5.90 -14.91
N PRO A 282 17.55 -4.88 -14.36
CA PRO A 282 19.00 -4.91 -14.24
C PRO A 282 19.52 -6.19 -13.59
N ASN A 283 20.80 -6.48 -13.85
CA ASN A 283 21.46 -7.70 -13.41
C ASN A 283 21.22 -8.00 -11.92
N GLY A 284 20.52 -9.10 -11.63
CA GLY A 284 20.26 -9.59 -10.27
C GLY A 284 18.79 -9.55 -9.83
N GLY A 285 17.92 -8.78 -10.49
CA GLY A 285 16.48 -8.87 -10.25
C GLY A 285 15.90 -10.20 -10.74
N VAL A 286 14.96 -10.76 -9.98
CA VAL A 286 14.33 -12.06 -10.28
C VAL A 286 12.85 -11.88 -10.54
N VAL A 287 12.39 -12.27 -11.72
CA VAL A 287 10.96 -12.41 -12.04
C VAL A 287 10.61 -13.90 -11.96
N ARG A 288 9.57 -14.23 -11.20
CA ARG A 288 9.02 -15.59 -11.08
C ARG A 288 7.59 -15.62 -11.56
N LEU A 289 7.26 -16.63 -12.36
CA LEU A 289 5.88 -17.01 -12.64
C LEU A 289 5.50 -18.13 -11.70
N ILE A 290 4.34 -18.02 -11.08
CA ILE A 290 3.82 -18.99 -10.12
C ILE A 290 2.41 -19.38 -10.57
N GLY A 291 2.21 -20.67 -10.85
CA GLY A 291 0.92 -21.19 -11.27
C GLY A 291 -0.13 -21.03 -10.16
N ALA A 292 -1.18 -20.25 -10.41
CA ALA A 292 -2.33 -20.15 -9.51
C ALA A 292 -3.24 -21.37 -9.65
N ILE A 293 -4.01 -21.66 -8.61
CA ILE A 293 -5.18 -22.54 -8.75
C ILE A 293 -6.23 -21.70 -9.46
N PRO A 294 -6.75 -22.11 -10.64
CA PRO A 294 -7.84 -21.39 -11.26
C PRO A 294 -8.97 -21.28 -10.24
N GLU A 295 -9.42 -20.06 -9.93
CA GLU A 295 -10.63 -19.94 -9.13
C GLU A 295 -11.71 -20.79 -9.79
N PRO A 296 -12.51 -21.55 -9.02
CA PRO A 296 -13.60 -22.29 -9.60
C PRO A 296 -14.45 -21.26 -10.34
N SER A 297 -14.45 -21.35 -11.67
CA SER A 297 -15.14 -20.38 -12.52
C SER A 297 -16.50 -20.05 -11.94
N ALA A 298 -16.97 -18.81 -12.04
CA ALA A 298 -18.31 -18.45 -11.57
C ALA A 298 -19.38 -19.46 -12.05
N LEU A 299 -19.17 -20.08 -13.23
CA LEU A 299 -19.95 -21.22 -13.73
C LEU A 299 -19.88 -22.48 -12.84
N ALA A 300 -18.71 -22.92 -12.38
CA ALA A 300 -18.57 -24.02 -11.43
C ALA A 300 -19.28 -23.73 -10.10
N LEU A 301 -19.15 -22.51 -9.59
CA LEU A 301 -19.87 -22.04 -8.39
C LEU A 301 -21.39 -22.02 -8.61
N ILE A 302 -21.85 -21.53 -9.77
CA ILE A 302 -23.27 -21.56 -10.16
C ILE A 302 -23.77 -22.99 -10.27
N VAL A 303 -23.02 -23.90 -10.88
CA VAL A 303 -23.39 -25.33 -11.00
C VAL A 303 -23.48 -25.98 -9.62
N LEU A 304 -22.51 -25.71 -8.73
CA LEU A 304 -22.55 -26.17 -7.34
C LEU A 304 -23.75 -25.60 -6.57
N ALA A 305 -24.05 -24.31 -6.74
CA ALA A 305 -25.20 -23.67 -6.12
C ALA A 305 -26.53 -24.29 -6.62
N HIS A 306 -26.66 -24.53 -7.93
CA HIS A 306 -27.84 -25.19 -8.49
C HIS A 306 -27.97 -26.64 -8.02
N ALA A 307 -26.87 -27.39 -7.93
CA ALA A 307 -26.87 -28.75 -7.41
C ALA A 307 -27.28 -28.78 -5.93
N ALA A 308 -26.84 -27.82 -5.11
CA ALA A 308 -27.24 -27.69 -3.71
C ALA A 308 -28.74 -27.38 -3.57
N ILE A 309 -29.28 -26.46 -4.38
CA ILE A 309 -30.72 -26.13 -4.39
C ILE A 309 -31.56 -27.36 -4.80
N ALA A 310 -31.16 -28.07 -5.86
CA ALA A 310 -31.85 -29.28 -6.30
C ALA A 310 -31.80 -30.41 -5.25
N GLY A 311 -30.69 -30.54 -4.53
CA GLY A 311 -30.52 -31.49 -3.42
C GLY A 311 -31.41 -31.19 -2.21
N LEU A 312 -31.59 -29.91 -1.87
CA LEU A 312 -32.49 -29.48 -0.79
C LEU A 312 -33.96 -29.72 -1.14
N GLY A 313 -34.36 -29.48 -2.38
CA GLY A 313 -35.74 -29.75 -2.85
C GLY A 313 -36.15 -31.22 -2.71
N ARG A 314 -35.22 -32.17 -2.85
CA ARG A 314 -35.50 -33.60 -2.65
C ARG A 314 -35.69 -34.00 -1.19
N ARG A 315 -35.11 -33.29 -0.22
CA ARG A 315 -35.28 -33.63 1.21
C ARG A 315 -36.60 -33.16 1.80
N VAL A 316 -37.19 -32.08 1.26
CA VAL A 316 -38.51 -31.60 1.71
C VAL A 316 -39.66 -32.54 1.29
N ALA A 317 -39.46 -33.36 0.25
CA ALA A 317 -40.47 -34.31 -0.22
C ALA A 317 -40.61 -35.57 0.67
N ILE A 318 -39.68 -35.84 1.59
CA ILE A 318 -39.63 -37.12 2.35
C ILE A 318 -40.22 -36.99 3.78
N VAL A 319 -40.66 -35.79 4.21
CA VAL A 319 -41.27 -35.57 5.55
C VAL A 319 -42.80 -35.40 5.46
N ARG A 320 -43.45 -36.08 4.51
CA ARG A 320 -44.91 -36.18 4.42
C ARG A 320 -45.35 -37.63 4.19
N GLU A 321 -45.00 -38.52 5.10
CA GLU A 321 -45.73 -39.78 5.35
C GLU A 321 -45.80 -40.03 6.86
#